data_AF-A0A2D9K4J9-F1
#
_entry.id   AF-A0A2D9K4J9-F1
#
_cell.length_a   1.000
_cell.length_b   1.000
_cell.length_c   1.000
_cell.angle_alpha   90.00
_cell.angle_beta   90.00
_cell.angle_gamma   90.00
#
_symmetry.space_group_name_H-M   'P 1'
#
loop_
_entity.id
_entity.type
_entity.pdbx_description
1 polymer ?
#
loop_
_entity_poly.entity_id
_entity_poly.type
_entity_poly.pdbx_seq_one_letter_code
_entity_poly.pdbx_strand_id
1 'polypeptide(L)' 'MMEPALIGALAGLVLGIVDFMILGYVRNRRDRPHGGEGDPAGLALNVARYSQLVLFPVVGWFAAPIIASNLGG' A
#
# COMPACT_ATOMS: atom_id res chain seq x y z
N MET A 1 1.55 -6.49 -26.35
CA MET A 1 1.92 -7.27 -25.15
C MET A 1 1.97 -6.29 -23.98
N MET A 2 1.36 -6.60 -22.84
CA MET A 2 1.43 -5.71 -21.67
C MET A 2 2.86 -5.75 -21.11
N GLU A 3 3.47 -4.59 -20.86
CA GLU A 3 4.81 -4.53 -20.27
C GLU A 3 4.78 -5.09 -18.83
N PRO A 4 5.73 -5.95 -18.44
CA PRO A 4 5.83 -6.48 -17.08
C PRO A 4 5.83 -5.39 -16.00
N ALA A 5 6.41 -4.23 -16.30
CA ALA A 5 6.40 -3.06 -15.42
C ALA A 5 4.98 -2.55 -15.14
N LEU A 6 4.13 -2.50 -16.16
CA LEU A 6 2.74 -2.06 -16.02
C LEU A 6 1.91 -3.06 -15.19
N ILE A 7 2.12 -4.36 -15.42
CA ILE A 7 1.48 -5.43 -14.61
C ILE A 7 1.93 -5.31 -13.15
N GLY A 8 3.23 -5.10 -12.93
CA GLY A 8 3.81 -4.89 -11.60
C GLY A 8 3.22 -3.69 -10.87
N ALA A 9 3.12 -2.54 -11.54
CA ALA A 9 2.52 -1.35 -10.94
C ALA A 9 1.05 -1.53 -10.61
N LEU A 10 0.28 -2.19 -11.49
CA LEU A 10 -1.13 -2.49 -11.22
C LEU A 10 -1.29 -3.45 -10.04
N ALA A 11 -0.47 -4.50 -9.97
CA ALA A 11 -0.45 -5.42 -8.83
C ALA A 11 -0.06 -4.70 -7.54
N GLY A 12 0.95 -3.83 -7.59
CA GLY A 12 1.37 -2.98 -6.47
C GLY A 12 0.26 -2.02 -6.02
N LEU A 13 -0.44 -1.38 -6.95
CA LEU A 13 -1.57 -0.51 -6.65
C LEU A 13 -2.70 -1.27 -5.93
N VAL A 14 -3.04 -2.47 -6.42
CA VAL A 14 -4.06 -3.32 -5.79
C VAL A 14 -3.66 -3.68 -4.36
N LEU A 15 -2.41 -4.09 -4.14
CA LEU A 15 -1.90 -4.38 -2.79
C LEU A 15 -1.95 -3.15 -1.88
N GLY A 16 -1.58 -1.98 -2.39
CA GLY A 16 -1.66 -0.73 -1.62
C GLY A 16 -3.08 -0.35 -1.25
N ILE A 17 -4.06 -0.55 -2.14
CA ILE A 17 -5.48 -0.31 -1.85
C ILE A 17 -5.98 -1.26 -0.76
N VAL A 18 -5.63 -2.54 -0.85
CA VAL A 18 -6.03 -3.55 0.15
C VAL A 18 -5.45 -3.19 1.52
N ASP A 19 -4.17 -2.86 1.61
CA ASP A 19 -3.53 -2.48 2.88
C ASP A 19 -4.12 -1.18 3.44
N PHE A 20 -4.37 -0.20 2.57
CA PHE A 20 -5.06 1.04 2.95
C PHE A 20 -6.43 0.74 3.58
N MET A 21 -7.23 -0.15 2.99
CA MET A 21 -8.55 -0.53 3.53
C MET A 21 -8.43 -1.28 4.86
N ILE A 22 -7.50 -2.24 4.97
CA ILE A 22 -7.28 -3.03 6.20
C ILE A 22 -6.89 -2.12 7.36
N LEU A 23 -5.89 -1.25 7.16
CA LEU A 23 -5.43 -0.35 8.21
C LEU A 23 -6.50 0.68 8.59
N GLY A 24 -7.34 1.09 7.63
CA GLY A 24 -8.49 1.95 7.89
C GLY A 24 -9.55 1.26 8.75
N TYR A 25 -9.81 -0.01 8.45
CA TYR A 25 -10.72 -0.82 9.23
C TYR A 25 -10.20 -1.05 10.66
N VAL A 26 -8.92 -1.38 10.81
CA VAL A 26 -8.27 -1.55 12.13
C VAL A 26 -8.35 -0.26 12.94
N ARG A 27 -8.07 0.90 12.32
CA ARG A 27 -8.22 2.21 12.98
C ARG A 27 -9.65 2.46 13.43
N ASN A 28 -10.62 2.31 12.52
CA ASN A 28 -12.04 2.55 12.82
C ASN A 28 -12.57 1.60 13.93
N ARG A 29 -11.94 0.44 14.08
CA ARG A 29 -12.23 -0.51 15.17
C ARG A 29 -11.55 -0.14 16.49
N ARG A 30 -10.41 0.56 16.46
CA ARG A 30 -9.72 1.10 17.66
C ARG A 30 -10.36 2.39 18.18
N ASP A 31 -10.89 3.24 17.30
CA ASP A 31 -11.49 4.55 17.65
C ASP A 31 -12.87 4.45 18.37
N ARG A 32 -13.27 3.25 18.82
CA ARG A 32 -14.45 3.02 19.66
C ARG A 32 -14.02 2.41 21.01
N PRO A 33 -14.20 3.01 22.21
CA PRO A 33 -14.44 4.39 22.62
C PRO A 33 -13.42 4.81 23.71
N HIS A 34 -12.17 5.11 23.37
CA HIS A 34 -11.25 5.80 24.28
C HIS A 34 -10.83 7.10 23.60
N GLY A 35 -11.49 8.18 24.00
CA GLY A 35 -11.29 9.51 23.47
C GLY A 35 -9.91 10.09 23.80
N GLY A 36 -9.60 11.19 23.12
CA GLY A 36 -8.50 12.06 23.48
C GLY A 36 -8.02 12.88 22.30
N GLU A 37 -8.31 14.19 22.34
CA GLU A 37 -7.58 15.24 21.65
C GLU A 37 -6.12 14.86 21.29
N GLY A 38 -5.77 14.98 20.01
CA GLY A 38 -4.37 15.10 19.59
C GLY A 38 -3.52 13.83 19.61
N ASP A 39 -4.01 12.71 19.05
CA ASP A 39 -3.18 11.50 18.86
C ASP A 39 -2.24 11.62 17.64
N PRO A 40 -0.92 11.88 17.83
CA PRO A 40 0.05 11.89 16.73
C PRO A 40 0.15 10.52 16.04
N ALA A 41 -0.22 9.42 16.72
CA ALA A 41 -0.20 8.08 16.12
C ALA A 41 -1.29 7.91 15.06
N GLY A 42 -2.49 8.46 15.27
CA GLY A 42 -3.56 8.50 14.26
C GLY A 42 -3.18 9.30 13.00
N LEU A 43 -2.38 10.37 13.15
CA LEU A 43 -1.84 11.15 12.03
C LEU A 43 -0.72 10.39 11.30
N ALA A 44 0.25 9.84 12.02
CA ALA A 44 1.33 9.03 11.45
C ALA A 44 0.79 7.81 10.69
N LEU A 45 -0.25 7.16 11.23
CA LEU A 45 -0.92 6.03 10.57
C LEU A 45 -1.62 6.45 9.27
N ASN A 46 -2.25 7.63 9.23
CA ASN A 46 -2.83 8.13 7.99
C ASN A 46 -1.75 8.43 6.94
N VAL A 47 -0.66 9.08 7.32
CA VAL A 47 0.45 9.37 6.40
C VAL A 47 1.06 8.07 5.86
N ALA A 48 1.28 7.06 6.71
CA ALA A 48 1.76 5.75 6.29
C ALA A 48 0.80 5.08 5.31
N ARG A 49 -0.51 5.11 5.58
CA ARG A 49 -1.54 4.53 4.69
C ARG A 49 -1.56 5.20 3.32
N TYR A 50 -1.50 6.53 3.28
CA TYR A 50 -1.49 7.26 2.01
C TYR A 50 -0.18 7.08 1.25
N SER A 51 0.96 6.99 1.95
CA SER A 51 2.25 6.77 1.28
C SER A 51 2.31 5.39 0.62
N GLN A 52 1.77 4.35 1.26
CA GLN A 52 1.69 3.00 0.72
C GLN A 52 0.93 2.91 -0.62
N LEU A 53 -0.10 3.73 -0.83
CA LEU A 53 -0.85 3.79 -2.11
C LEU A 53 0.02 4.23 -3.30
N VAL A 54 1.11 4.95 -3.03
CA VAL A 54 2.08 5.37 -4.06
C VAL A 54 3.28 4.43 -4.07
N LEU A 55 3.77 4.05 -2.88
CA LEU A 55 4.98 3.25 -2.71
C LEU A 55 4.84 1.86 -3.32
N PHE A 56 3.72 1.17 -3.08
CA PHE A 56 3.50 -0.16 -3.64
C PHE A 56 3.45 -0.20 -5.18
N PRO A 57 2.69 0.69 -5.88
CA PRO A 57 2.75 0.74 -7.34
C PRO A 57 4.14 1.10 -7.89
N VAL A 58 4.84 2.04 -7.26
CA VAL A 58 6.20 2.41 -7.67
C VAL A 58 7.14 1.21 -7.53
N VAL A 59 7.13 0.55 -6.38
CA VAL A 59 7.93 -0.67 -6.16
C VAL A 59 7.53 -1.76 -7.15
N GLY A 60 6.24 -1.97 -7.40
CA GLY A 60 5.74 -2.94 -8.37
C GLY A 60 6.24 -2.67 -9.79
N TRP A 61 6.26 -1.41 -10.22
CA TRP A 61 6.78 -0.99 -11.52
C TRP A 61 8.24 -1.43 -11.74
N PHE A 62 9.09 -1.26 -10.72
CA PHE A 62 10.51 -1.60 -10.81
C PHE A 62 10.82 -3.06 -10.49
N ALA A 63 10.09 -3.67 -9.56
CA ALA A 63 10.33 -5.05 -9.13
C ALA A 63 9.84 -6.07 -10.17
N ALA A 64 8.72 -5.80 -10.86
CA ALA A 64 8.13 -6.78 -11.76
C ALA A 64 9.01 -7.16 -12.97
N PRO A 65 9.71 -6.23 -13.65
CA PRO A 65 10.67 -6.59 -14.70
C PRO A 65 11.82 -7.47 -14.19
N ILE A 66 12.33 -7.18 -12.99
CA ILE A 66 13.42 -7.95 -12.36
C ILE A 66 12.94 -9.36 -12.01
N ILE A 67 11.74 -9.48 -11.44
CA ILE A 67 11.16 -10.78 -11.11
C ILE A 67 10.88 -11.58 -12.39
N ALA A 68 10.29 -10.96 -13.41
CA ALA A 68 10.01 -11.58 -14.70
C ALA A 68 11.29 -12.07 -15.40
N SER A 69 12.39 -11.31 -15.32
CA SER A 69 13.67 -11.72 -15.91
C SER A 69 14.33 -12.89 -15.17
N ASN A 70 14.11 -13.02 -13.85
CA ASN A 70 14.63 -14.14 -13.06
C ASN A 70 13.77 -15.42 -13.19
N LEU A 71 12.48 -15.29 -13.48
CA LEU A 71 11.56 -16.43 -13.66
C LEU A 71 11.51 -16.96 -15.10
N GLY A 72 11.91 -16.14 -16.08
CA GLY A 72 11.98 -16.52 -17.49
C GLY A 72 13.36 -16.94 -17.99
N GLY A 73 14.36 -17.00 -17.09
CA GLY A 73 15.73 -17.45 -17.35
C GLY A 73 15.96 -18.91 -16.98
#